data_AF-A0A078JK83-F1
#
_entry.id   AF-A0A078JK83-F1
#
_cell.length_a   1.000
_cell.length_b   1.000
_cell.length_c   1.000
_cell.angle_alpha   90.00
_cell.angle_beta   90.00
_cell.angle_gamma   90.00
#
_symmetry.space_group_name_H-M   'P 1'
#
loop_
_entity.id
_entity.type
_entity.pdbx_description
1 polymer ?
#
loop_
_entity_poly.entity_id
_entity_poly.type
_entity_poly.pdbx_seq_one_letter_code
_entity_poly.pdbx_strand_id
1 'polypeptide(L)'
;TACRGSVYRALGFMMAASPCALAVAPLAYATAISSCARKGILLKGGQVLDALDSCHTIGFDKTGTLTTGGLTCKAIEPIYGHEEGNNASVTPCCIPNCEKEALAVVAAMEKGTTHPIGRAMVDHSIGKDLPSVSVESFEYFPGRGLTATVNCVEVQAIYLLDYVTSI
;
A
#
# COMPACT_ATOMS: atom_id res chain seq x y z
N THR A 1 52.58 26.84 -53.42
CA THR A 1 51.68 27.97 -53.09
C THR A 1 50.40 27.56 -52.36
N ALA A 2 50.30 26.35 -51.78
CA ALA A 2 49.11 25.89 -51.06
C ALA A 2 48.92 26.49 -49.64
N CYS A 3 49.91 27.21 -49.10
CA CYS A 3 49.93 27.66 -47.69
C CYS A 3 49.39 29.08 -47.45
N ARG A 4 49.10 29.89 -48.48
CA ARG A 4 48.55 31.24 -48.28
C ARG A 4 47.05 31.15 -48.00
N GLY A 5 46.62 31.58 -46.81
CA GLY A 5 45.21 31.61 -46.39
C GLY A 5 44.69 30.32 -45.75
N SER A 6 45.52 29.29 -45.58
CA SER A 6 45.13 28.05 -44.88
C SER A 6 44.74 28.33 -43.42
N VAL A 7 45.49 29.20 -42.72
CA VAL A 7 45.19 29.62 -41.34
C VAL A 7 43.86 30.37 -41.25
N TYR A 8 43.59 31.27 -42.20
CA TYR A 8 42.33 32.03 -42.24
C TYR A 8 41.11 31.11 -42.47
N ARG A 9 41.23 30.18 -43.42
CA ARG A 9 40.20 29.17 -43.68
C ARG A 9 40.00 28.21 -42.51
N ALA A 10 41.07 27.81 -41.83
CA ALA A 10 41.00 26.95 -40.64
C ALA A 10 40.27 27.65 -39.48
N LEU A 11 40.57 28.93 -39.23
CA LEU A 11 39.90 29.71 -38.19
C LEU A 11 38.40 29.91 -38.52
N GLY A 12 38.07 30.21 -39.77
CA GLY A 12 36.68 30.33 -40.23
C GLY A 12 35.89 29.02 -40.05
N PHE A 13 36.50 27.88 -40.37
CA PHE A 13 35.89 26.56 -40.15
C PHE A 13 35.68 26.28 -38.66
N MET A 14 36.65 26.59 -37.81
CA MET A 14 36.55 26.38 -36.36
C MET A 14 35.46 27.25 -35.72
N MET A 15 35.29 28.49 -36.18
CA MET A 15 34.18 29.36 -35.76
C MET A 15 32.82 28.83 -36.23
N ALA A 16 32.73 28.40 -37.50
CA ALA A 16 31.50 27.83 -38.04
C ALA A 16 31.12 26.50 -37.40
N ALA A 17 32.11 25.71 -36.94
CA ALA A 17 31.91 24.44 -36.25
C ALA A 17 31.51 24.60 -34.77
N SER A 18 31.42 25.83 -34.25
CA SER A 18 31.02 26.07 -32.85
C SER A 18 29.60 25.53 -32.59
N PRO A 19 29.41 24.58 -31.65
CA PRO A 19 28.13 23.93 -31.43
C PRO A 19 27.24 24.77 -30.49
N CYS A 20 26.89 25.99 -30.89
CA CYS A 20 26.10 26.91 -30.06
C CYS A 20 24.74 26.31 -29.63
N ALA A 21 24.15 25.44 -30.46
CA ALA A 21 22.93 24.72 -30.11
C ALA A 21 23.13 23.72 -28.97
N LEU A 22 24.28 23.04 -28.93
CA LEU A 22 24.62 22.09 -27.86
C LEU A 22 24.80 22.82 -26.52
N ALA A 23 25.34 24.04 -26.55
CA ALA A 23 25.53 24.85 -25.35
C ALA A 23 24.21 25.23 -24.65
N VAL A 24 23.09 25.28 -25.39
CA VAL A 24 21.76 25.62 -24.84
C VAL A 24 20.96 24.38 -24.44
N ALA A 25 21.42 23.17 -24.79
CA ALA A 25 20.73 21.91 -24.47
C ALA A 25 20.34 21.75 -22.97
N PRO A 26 21.15 22.18 -21.97
CA PRO A 26 20.75 22.10 -20.55
C PRO A 26 19.46 22.85 -20.21
N LEU A 27 19.11 23.89 -20.97
CA LEU A 27 17.86 24.63 -20.79
C LEU A 27 16.63 23.75 -21.07
N ALA A 28 16.72 22.86 -22.06
CA ALA A 28 15.64 21.91 -22.36
C ALA A 28 15.40 20.94 -21.18
N TYR A 29 16.47 20.40 -20.60
CA TYR A 29 16.36 19.56 -19.40
C TYR A 29 15.78 20.31 -18.20
N ALA A 30 16.26 21.54 -17.94
CA ALA A 30 15.76 22.35 -16.84
C ALA A 30 14.26 22.69 -16.99
N THR A 31 13.82 23.02 -18.20
CA THR A 31 12.41 23.33 -18.48
C THR A 31 11.53 22.08 -18.39
N ALA A 32 12.01 20.92 -18.86
CA ALA A 32 11.33 19.64 -18.72
C ALA A 32 11.15 19.25 -17.24
N ILE A 33 12.23 19.29 -16.44
CA ILE A 33 12.19 19.02 -15.00
C ILE A 33 11.21 19.96 -14.29
N SER A 34 11.27 21.26 -14.61
CA SER A 34 10.34 22.26 -14.04
C SER A 34 8.88 21.97 -14.41
N SER A 35 8.62 21.48 -15.63
CA SER A 35 7.28 21.11 -16.06
C SER A 35 6.75 19.86 -15.34
N CYS A 36 7.61 18.86 -15.11
CA CYS A 36 7.29 17.67 -14.32
C CYS A 36 7.00 18.03 -12.86
N ALA A 37 7.80 18.90 -12.26
CA ALA A 37 7.61 19.33 -10.87
C ALA A 37 6.25 20.02 -10.66
N ARG A 38 5.79 20.85 -11.61
CA ARG A 38 4.45 21.46 -11.56
C ARG A 38 3.31 20.44 -11.61
N LYS A 39 3.58 19.22 -12.07
CA LYS A 39 2.64 18.09 -12.10
C LYS A 39 2.83 17.13 -10.93
N GLY A 40 3.65 17.48 -9.93
CA GLY A 40 3.96 16.63 -8.79
C GLY A 40 4.96 15.51 -9.07
N ILE A 41 5.63 15.52 -10.24
CA ILE A 41 6.64 14.53 -10.61
C ILE A 41 8.02 15.09 -10.32
N LEU A 42 8.68 14.57 -9.29
CA LEU A 42 10.01 15.01 -8.89
C LEU A 42 11.10 14.19 -9.61
N LEU A 43 11.82 14.83 -10.53
CA LEU A 43 12.97 14.23 -11.23
C LEU A 43 14.28 14.66 -10.57
N LYS A 44 15.10 13.69 -10.15
CA LYS A 44 16.43 13.92 -9.54
C LYS A 44 17.52 14.14 -10.60
N GLY A 45 17.36 15.15 -11.44
CA GLY A 45 18.34 15.54 -12.48
C GLY A 45 17.97 15.09 -13.90
N GLY A 46 18.72 15.60 -14.88
CA GLY A 46 18.45 15.39 -16.32
C GLY A 46 18.66 13.95 -16.78
N GLN A 47 19.63 13.24 -16.20
CA GLN A 47 19.93 11.83 -16.50
C GLN A 47 18.73 10.89 -16.30
N VAL A 48 17.76 11.27 -15.46
CA VAL A 48 16.53 10.49 -15.26
C VAL A 48 15.67 10.51 -16.52
N LEU A 49 15.65 11.62 -17.27
CA LEU A 49 14.92 11.71 -18.54
C LEU A 49 15.52 10.79 -19.60
N ASP A 50 16.85 10.73 -19.69
CA ASP A 50 17.56 9.83 -20.61
C ASP A 50 17.35 8.35 -20.23
N ALA A 51 17.34 8.04 -18.93
CA ALA A 51 17.04 6.70 -18.43
C ALA A 51 15.56 6.31 -18.70
N LEU A 52 14.63 7.26 -18.62
CA LEU A 52 13.22 7.02 -18.93
C LEU A 52 13.00 6.75 -20.42
N ASP A 53 13.71 7.45 -21.30
CA ASP A 53 13.64 7.24 -22.76
C ASP A 53 14.03 5.80 -23.16
N SER A 54 15.02 5.24 -22.46
CA SER A 54 15.48 3.86 -22.68
C SER A 54 14.73 2.80 -21.87
N CYS A 55 13.75 3.18 -21.04
CA CYS A 55 13.01 2.27 -20.18
C CYS A 55 11.86 1.57 -20.92
N HIS A 56 11.90 0.24 -20.99
CA HIS A 56 10.89 -0.58 -21.68
C HIS A 56 10.03 -1.41 -20.73
N THR A 57 10.39 -1.48 -19.45
CA THR A 57 9.73 -2.34 -18.46
C THR A 57 9.67 -1.62 -17.14
N ILE A 58 8.48 -1.59 -16.54
CA ILE A 58 8.23 -0.94 -15.26
C ILE A 58 7.79 -2.01 -14.27
N GLY A 59 8.60 -2.21 -13.23
CA GLY A 59 8.20 -2.97 -12.06
C GLY A 59 7.51 -2.04 -11.06
N PHE A 60 6.28 -2.35 -10.68
CA PHE A 60 5.58 -1.63 -9.62
C PHE A 60 5.69 -2.40 -8.32
N ASP A 61 6.02 -1.70 -7.25
CA ASP A 61 5.75 -2.21 -5.91
C ASP A 61 4.24 -2.23 -5.67
N LYS A 62 3.71 -3.19 -4.92
CA LYS A 62 2.27 -3.26 -4.66
C LYS A 62 1.89 -2.35 -3.51
N THR A 63 2.48 -2.59 -2.34
CA THR A 63 2.07 -1.98 -1.07
C THR A 63 2.63 -0.56 -0.95
N GLY A 64 1.77 0.44 -0.88
CA GLY A 64 2.17 1.86 -0.81
C GLY A 64 2.46 2.50 -2.17
N THR A 65 2.35 1.74 -3.26
CA THR A 65 2.44 2.26 -4.64
C THR A 65 1.16 1.99 -5.43
N LEU A 66 0.83 0.72 -5.71
CA LEU A 66 -0.46 0.38 -6.36
C LEU A 66 -1.62 0.39 -5.36
N THR A 67 -1.35 0.06 -4.11
CA THR A 67 -2.32 0.11 -3.01
C THR A 67 -1.88 1.15 -1.98
N THR A 68 -2.82 1.66 -1.18
CA THR A 68 -2.53 2.63 -0.13
C THR A 68 -1.77 2.05 1.06
N GLY A 69 -1.60 0.72 1.11
CA GLY A 69 -1.02 -0.01 2.25
C GLY A 69 -1.93 -0.11 3.48
N GLY A 70 -3.11 0.53 3.46
CA GLY A 70 -4.13 0.38 4.50
C GLY A 70 -4.91 -0.91 4.31
N LEU A 71 -5.02 -1.71 5.36
CA LEU A 71 -5.91 -2.89 5.38
C LEU A 71 -7.33 -2.45 5.72
N THR A 72 -8.31 -3.03 5.03
CA THR A 72 -9.73 -2.83 5.33
C THR A 72 -10.42 -4.19 5.36
N CYS A 73 -11.39 -4.35 6.26
CA CYS A 73 -12.23 -5.54 6.28
C CYS A 73 -13.16 -5.50 5.05
N LYS A 74 -13.02 -6.50 4.17
CA LYS A 74 -13.82 -6.61 2.94
C LYS A 74 -15.10 -7.42 3.15
N ALA A 75 -15.00 -8.51 3.88
CA ALA A 75 -16.10 -9.42 4.16
C ALA A 75 -15.81 -10.19 5.46
N ILE A 76 -16.88 -10.58 6.14
CA ILE A 76 -16.86 -11.48 7.29
C ILE A 76 -17.68 -12.70 6.87
N GLU A 77 -17.02 -13.86 6.79
CA GLU A 77 -17.66 -15.10 6.39
C GLU A 77 -17.82 -16.00 7.61
N PRO A 78 -19.05 -16.41 7.97
CA PRO A 78 -19.26 -17.34 9.07
C PRO A 78 -18.77 -18.74 8.67
N ILE A 79 -18.01 -19.37 9.56
CA ILE A 79 -17.69 -20.79 9.44
C ILE A 79 -18.92 -21.56 9.92
N TYR A 80 -19.46 -22.47 9.09
CA TYR A 80 -20.64 -23.25 9.43
C TYR A 80 -20.46 -24.00 10.76
N GLY A 81 -21.47 -23.93 11.63
CA GLY A 81 -21.60 -24.81 12.82
C GLY A 81 -21.20 -24.15 14.14
N HIS A 82 -22.15 -23.46 14.79
CA HIS A 82 -22.14 -23.42 16.26
C HIS A 82 -22.60 -24.80 16.73
N GLU A 83 -21.66 -25.69 17.10
CA GLU A 83 -22.01 -26.84 17.93
C GLU A 83 -21.99 -26.38 19.39
N GLU A 84 -23.11 -25.86 19.87
CA GLU A 84 -23.31 -25.77 21.32
C GLU A 84 -23.58 -27.18 21.85
N GLY A 85 -22.69 -27.65 22.72
CA GLY A 85 -22.85 -28.90 23.43
C GLY A 85 -24.14 -28.91 24.26
N ASN A 86 -24.84 -30.05 24.15
CA ASN A 86 -25.96 -30.55 24.96
C ASN A 86 -27.35 -29.90 24.78
N ASN A 87 -28.16 -30.59 23.97
CA ASN A 87 -29.59 -30.83 24.18
C ASN A 87 -30.54 -29.61 24.22
N ALA A 88 -30.64 -28.84 23.15
CA ALA A 88 -31.90 -28.15 22.80
C ALA A 88 -31.89 -27.67 21.34
N SER A 89 -32.91 -28.06 20.58
CA SER A 89 -33.41 -27.43 19.34
C SER A 89 -32.40 -26.60 18.52
N VAL A 90 -31.88 -27.21 17.44
CA VAL A 90 -31.12 -26.56 16.37
C VAL A 90 -31.97 -25.46 15.74
N THR A 91 -31.83 -24.24 16.25
CA THR A 91 -32.21 -23.04 15.53
C THR A 91 -30.96 -22.64 14.75
N PRO A 92 -30.99 -22.57 13.40
CA PRO A 92 -29.82 -22.16 12.65
C PRO A 92 -29.41 -20.77 13.16
N CYS A 93 -28.24 -20.68 13.77
CA CYS A 93 -27.66 -19.43 14.29
C CYS A 93 -27.38 -18.40 13.17
N CYS A 94 -27.75 -18.68 11.92
CA CYS A 94 -27.68 -17.78 10.77
C CYS A 94 -28.73 -16.65 10.86
N ILE A 95 -28.81 -15.98 12.00
CA ILE A 95 -29.48 -14.71 12.18
C ILE A 95 -28.48 -13.63 11.72
N PRO A 96 -28.90 -12.53 11.07
CA PRO A 96 -28.03 -11.41 10.70
C PRO A 96 -27.24 -10.76 11.86
N ASN A 97 -27.38 -11.24 13.10
CA ASN A 97 -26.63 -10.76 14.26
C ASN A 97 -25.24 -11.42 14.42
N CYS A 98 -24.98 -12.60 13.83
CA CYS A 98 -23.68 -13.27 14.02
C CYS A 98 -22.50 -12.50 13.43
N GLU A 99 -22.69 -11.77 12.32
CA GLU A 99 -21.63 -10.92 11.77
C GLU A 99 -21.32 -9.75 12.71
N LYS A 100 -22.35 -9.11 13.26
CA LYS A 100 -22.20 -7.98 14.19
C LYS A 100 -21.60 -8.43 15.52
N GLU A 101 -22.02 -9.58 16.04
CA GLU A 101 -21.47 -10.19 17.24
C GLU A 101 -20.00 -10.56 17.04
N ALA A 102 -19.67 -11.23 15.92
CA ALA A 102 -18.28 -11.57 15.59
C ALA A 102 -17.42 -10.32 15.46
N LEU A 103 -17.91 -9.27 14.78
CA LEU A 103 -17.19 -8.01 14.65
C LEU A 103 -17.03 -7.31 16.00
N ALA A 104 -18.03 -7.35 16.88
CA ALA A 104 -17.95 -6.76 18.21
C ALA A 104 -16.91 -7.47 19.09
N VAL A 105 -16.88 -8.80 19.05
CA VAL A 105 -15.89 -9.62 19.75
C VAL A 105 -14.49 -9.33 19.24
N VAL A 106 -14.28 -9.40 17.93
CA VAL A 106 -12.97 -9.12 17.33
C VAL A 106 -12.53 -7.68 17.61
N ALA A 107 -13.40 -6.68 17.43
CA ALA A 107 -13.05 -5.29 17.70
C ALA A 107 -12.70 -5.05 19.17
N ALA A 108 -13.38 -5.72 20.11
CA ALA A 108 -13.06 -5.64 21.54
C ALA A 108 -11.70 -6.27 21.85
N MET A 109 -11.40 -7.43 21.28
CA MET A 109 -10.12 -8.13 21.42
C MET A 109 -8.95 -7.33 20.81
N GLU A 110 -9.21 -6.62 19.70
CA GLU A 110 -8.19 -5.91 18.91
C GLU A 110 -7.95 -4.47 19.36
N LYS A 111 -8.80 -3.93 20.24
CA LYS A 111 -8.75 -2.51 20.66
C LYS A 111 -7.41 -2.09 21.28
N GLY A 112 -6.62 -3.05 21.77
CA GLY A 112 -5.29 -2.85 22.35
C GLY A 112 -4.11 -3.30 21.47
N THR A 113 -4.33 -3.81 20.26
CA THR A 113 -3.25 -4.36 19.43
C THR A 113 -2.67 -3.30 18.49
N THR A 114 -1.38 -3.46 18.17
CA THR A 114 -0.69 -2.63 17.16
C THR A 114 -0.67 -3.29 15.78
N HIS A 115 -1.31 -4.45 15.63
CA HIS A 115 -1.28 -5.23 14.41
C HIS A 115 -2.13 -4.55 13.31
N PRO A 116 -1.64 -4.39 12.07
CA PRO A 116 -2.40 -3.75 10.99
C PRO A 116 -3.76 -4.40 10.70
N ILE A 117 -3.88 -5.72 10.86
CA ILE A 117 -5.16 -6.45 10.73
C ILE A 117 -6.11 -6.08 11.86
N GLY A 118 -5.63 -6.07 13.11
CA GLY A 118 -6.44 -5.71 14.26
C GLY A 118 -6.99 -4.29 14.15
N ARG A 119 -6.12 -3.37 13.74
CA ARG A 119 -6.52 -1.99 13.46
C ARG A 119 -7.58 -1.89 12.38
N ALA A 120 -7.46 -2.66 11.28
CA ALA A 120 -8.47 -2.69 10.24
C ALA A 120 -9.85 -3.19 10.73
N MET A 121 -9.88 -4.12 11.68
CA MET A 121 -11.13 -4.61 12.28
C MET A 121 -11.75 -3.58 13.23
N VAL A 122 -10.94 -2.94 14.07
CA VAL A 122 -11.39 -1.85 14.95
C VAL A 122 -11.92 -0.68 14.12
N ASP A 123 -11.18 -0.27 13.08
CA ASP A 123 -11.61 0.81 12.18
C ASP A 123 -12.92 0.44 11.45
N HIS A 124 -13.10 -0.84 11.10
CA HIS A 124 -14.35 -1.33 10.49
C HIS A 124 -15.54 -1.37 11.46
N SER A 125 -15.29 -1.38 12.77
CA SER A 125 -16.33 -1.39 13.80
C SER A 125 -16.85 0.02 14.12
N ILE A 126 -16.08 1.07 13.81
CA ILE A 126 -16.44 2.47 14.11
C ILE A 126 -17.69 2.87 13.32
N GLY A 127 -18.68 3.44 14.01
CA GLY A 127 -19.94 3.91 13.41
C GLY A 127 -20.96 2.82 13.14
N LYS A 128 -20.67 1.56 13.48
CA LYS A 128 -21.65 0.46 13.45
C LYS A 128 -22.32 0.30 14.82
N ASP A 129 -23.61 -0.02 14.80
CA ASP A 129 -24.36 -0.40 16.00
C ASP A 129 -24.02 -1.85 16.36
N LEU A 130 -23.12 -2.01 17.34
CA LEU A 130 -22.53 -3.27 17.76
C LEU A 130 -22.84 -3.53 19.24
N PRO A 131 -23.07 -4.80 19.64
CA PRO A 131 -23.27 -5.15 21.04
C PRO A 131 -22.04 -4.78 21.88
N SER A 132 -22.27 -4.40 23.13
CA SER A 132 -21.19 -4.15 24.08
C SER A 132 -20.54 -5.48 24.47
N VAL A 133 -19.22 -5.56 24.33
CA VAL A 133 -18.42 -6.74 24.65
C VAL A 133 -17.30 -6.35 25.60
N SER A 134 -17.17 -7.05 26.73
CA SER A 134 -16.07 -6.87 27.68
C SER A 134 -15.06 -8.00 27.58
N VAL A 135 -13.78 -7.63 27.51
CA VAL A 135 -12.63 -8.55 27.51
C VAL A 135 -12.06 -8.59 28.92
N GLU A 136 -11.98 -9.79 29.50
CA GLU A 136 -11.47 -10.02 30.86
C GLU A 136 -9.98 -10.35 30.87
N SER A 137 -9.54 -11.17 29.92
CA SER A 137 -8.16 -11.58 29.76
C SER A 137 -7.74 -11.44 28.30
N PHE A 138 -6.46 -11.18 28.07
CA PHE A 138 -5.89 -10.97 26.74
C PHE A 138 -4.45 -11.47 26.73
N GLU A 139 -4.11 -12.32 25.75
CA GLU A 139 -2.75 -12.79 25.52
C GLU A 139 -2.43 -12.77 24.01
N TYR A 140 -1.32 -12.11 23.66
CA TYR A 140 -0.87 -11.98 22.28
C TYR A 140 0.30 -12.94 22.00
N PHE A 141 0.16 -13.72 20.93
CA PHE A 141 1.15 -14.67 20.46
C PHE A 141 1.72 -14.22 19.09
N PRO A 142 2.95 -13.68 19.06
CA PRO A 142 3.58 -13.25 17.82
C PRO A 142 3.57 -14.35 16.74
N GLY A 143 3.06 -14.03 15.56
CA GLY A 143 2.97 -14.95 14.41
C GLY A 143 1.85 -15.99 14.49
N ARG A 144 1.02 -15.99 15.55
CA ARG A 144 -0.13 -16.91 15.68
C ARG A 144 -1.46 -16.21 15.92
N GLY A 145 -1.44 -15.03 16.54
CA GLY A 145 -2.64 -14.24 16.80
C GLY A 145 -2.78 -13.90 18.27
N LEU A 146 -3.99 -13.91 18.77
CA LEU A 146 -4.29 -13.58 20.16
C LEU A 146 -5.44 -14.44 20.70
N THR A 147 -5.42 -14.63 22.00
CA THR A 147 -6.49 -15.30 22.75
C THR A 147 -7.04 -14.32 23.78
N ALA A 148 -8.35 -14.33 23.98
CA ALA A 148 -8.99 -13.51 24.97
C ALA A 148 -10.20 -14.21 25.59
N THR A 149 -10.48 -13.94 26.86
CA THR A 149 -11.74 -14.34 27.50
C THR A 149 -12.75 -13.20 27.39
N VAL A 150 -13.90 -13.50 26.79
CA VAL A 150 -14.97 -12.56 26.48
C VAL A 150 -16.28 -13.08 27.06
N ASN A 151 -16.92 -12.33 27.96
CA ASN A 151 -18.16 -12.74 28.64
C ASN A 151 -18.09 -14.18 29.21
N CYS A 152 -17.00 -14.55 29.89
CA CYS A 152 -16.70 -15.90 30.38
C CYS A 152 -16.52 -17.01 29.33
N VAL A 153 -16.45 -16.69 28.03
CA VAL A 153 -16.14 -17.63 26.94
C VAL A 153 -14.72 -17.36 26.42
N GLU A 154 -13.91 -18.40 26.26
CA GLU A 154 -12.58 -18.29 25.66
C GLU A 154 -12.68 -18.22 24.14
N VAL A 155 -12.15 -17.14 23.55
CA VAL A 155 -12.19 -16.89 22.10
C VAL A 155 -10.76 -16.71 21.60
N GLN A 156 -10.44 -17.34 20.47
CA GLN A 156 -9.13 -17.23 19.82
C GLN A 156 -9.26 -16.57 18.45
N ALA A 157 -8.48 -15.53 18.21
CA ALA A 157 -8.32 -14.91 16.90
C ALA A 157 -6.97 -15.33 16.30
N ILE A 158 -7.02 -16.07 15.19
CA ILE A 158 -5.85 -16.53 14.45
C ILE A 158 -5.70 -15.67 13.19
N TYR A 159 -4.51 -15.11 12.96
CA TYR A 159 -4.23 -14.44 11.69
C TYR A 159 -3.51 -15.40 10.76
N LEU A 160 -4.20 -15.89 9.73
CA LEU A 160 -3.54 -16.37 8.52
C LEU A 160 -3.43 -15.21 7.53
N LEU A 161 -2.20 -14.81 7.23
CA LEU A 161 -1.92 -13.89 6.12
C LEU A 161 -1.78 -14.72 4.83
N ASP A 162 -2.88 -14.97 4.15
CA ASP A 162 -2.80 -15.41 2.76
C ASP A 162 -2.50 -14.20 1.87
N TYR A 163 -1.22 -14.07 1.51
CA TYR A 163 -0.69 -13.03 0.61
C TYR A 163 -1.10 -13.24 -0.86
N VAL A 164 -2.31 -13.73 -1.13
CA VAL A 164 -2.87 -13.85 -2.48
C VAL A 164 -4.19 -13.10 -2.55
N THR A 165 -4.10 -11.78 -2.64
CA THR A 165 -5.25 -10.92 -2.95
C THR A 165 -5.09 -10.32 -4.33
N SER A 166 -6.05 -10.64 -5.21
CA SER A 166 -6.17 -10.24 -6.62
C SER A 166 -5.79 -8.78 -6.85
N ILE A 167 -4.98 -8.58 -7.89
CA ILE A 167 -4.88 -7.32 -8.62
C ILE A 167 -5.93 -7.35 -9.72
#